data_AF-A0A968B0S4-F1
#
_entry.id   AF-A0A968B0S4-F1
#
_cell.length_a   1.000
_cell.length_b   1.000
_cell.length_c   1.000
_cell.angle_alpha   90.00
_cell.angle_beta   90.00
_cell.angle_gamma   90.00
#
_symmetry.space_group_name_H-M   'P 1'
#
loop_
_entity.id
_entity.type
_entity.pdbx_description
1 polymer ?
#
loop_
_entity_poly.entity_id
_entity_poly.type
_entity_poly.pdbx_seq_one_letter_code
_entity_poly.pdbx_strand_id
1 'polypeptide(L)'
;SNYIDIHISDPVLRLPGVGAITIWGERDYSMRVWLDPDKMASLGITTTDVADAIEEQNVQVAAGSIGQPPPVPEGQQFQLVITTLGRLETVEEFEDIIIRAENDGSVVRIKDVARVDLGAESYLTDAYMDGYETVGLGIYALPGANAIDISNQSQALMEQLKEDFPSGMEVQSIYNTTTFVKESIKEVIITLLEAFVLVFIVVFVFLQNFRA
;
A
#
# COMPACT_ATOMS: atom_id res chain seq x y z
N SER A 1 4.39 -5.65 4.02
CA SER A 1 4.07 -4.87 2.81
C SER A 1 2.65 -4.33 2.92
N ASN A 2 1.62 -5.21 2.98
CA ASN A 2 0.21 -4.82 2.93
C ASN A 2 -0.23 -3.80 3.99
N TYR A 3 0.29 -3.89 5.22
CA TYR A 3 -0.01 -2.87 6.24
C TYR A 3 0.51 -1.48 5.82
N ILE A 4 1.68 -1.40 5.19
CA ILE A 4 2.23 -0.14 4.68
C ILE A 4 1.34 0.39 3.57
N ASP A 5 0.95 -0.46 2.62
CA ASP A 5 0.09 -0.04 1.51
C ASP A 5 -1.28 0.48 2.00
N ILE A 6 -1.94 -0.27 2.89
CA ILE A 6 -3.29 0.06 3.35
C ILE A 6 -3.30 1.25 4.32
N HIS A 7 -2.32 1.32 5.25
CA HIS A 7 -2.39 2.25 6.38
C HIS A 7 -1.38 3.40 6.32
N ILE A 8 -0.31 3.29 5.54
CA ILE A 8 0.80 4.27 5.54
C ILE A 8 0.91 5.01 4.20
N SER A 9 0.76 4.33 3.07
CA SER A 9 0.88 4.91 1.73
C SER A 9 -0.03 6.12 1.53
N ASP A 10 -1.32 5.93 1.81
CA ASP A 10 -2.36 6.92 1.59
C ASP A 10 -2.17 8.19 2.44
N PRO A 11 -1.93 8.08 3.77
CA PRO A 11 -1.60 9.24 4.59
C PRO A 11 -0.34 9.97 4.14
N VAL A 12 0.71 9.25 3.70
CA VAL A 12 1.97 9.85 3.23
C VAL A 12 1.77 10.60 1.91
N LEU A 13 1.05 10.02 0.96
CA LEU A 13 0.73 10.66 -0.32
C LEU A 13 -0.10 11.95 -0.17
N ARG A 14 -0.87 12.07 0.92
CA ARG A 14 -1.64 13.28 1.23
C ARG A 14 -0.80 14.43 1.79
N LEU A 15 0.47 14.19 2.15
CA LEU A 15 1.34 15.24 2.66
C LEU A 15 1.64 16.28 1.55
N PRO A 16 1.49 17.59 1.83
CA PRO A 16 1.80 18.63 0.86
C PRO A 16 3.23 18.53 0.34
N GLY A 17 3.36 18.43 -0.99
CA GLY A 17 4.66 18.37 -1.66
C GLY A 17 5.19 16.96 -1.90
N VAL A 18 4.55 15.91 -1.41
CA VAL A 18 4.85 14.52 -1.82
C VAL A 18 4.28 14.29 -3.22
N GLY A 19 5.09 13.75 -4.12
CA GLY A 19 4.73 13.49 -5.50
C GLY A 19 4.51 12.02 -5.81
N ALA A 20 5.29 11.14 -5.18
CA ALA A 20 5.13 9.70 -5.32
C ALA A 20 5.68 8.98 -4.09
N ILE A 21 5.19 7.77 -3.88
CA ILE A 21 5.79 6.80 -2.98
C ILE A 21 6.21 5.56 -3.78
N THR A 22 7.16 4.80 -3.25
CA THR A 22 7.52 3.51 -3.80
C THR A 22 7.74 2.55 -2.65
N ILE A 23 7.11 1.38 -2.71
CA ILE A 23 7.29 0.32 -1.74
C ILE A 23 8.28 -0.70 -2.33
N TRP A 24 9.35 -1.00 -1.60
CA TRP A 24 10.31 -2.04 -1.96
C TRP A 24 10.11 -3.26 -1.07
N GLY A 25 10.19 -4.46 -1.66
CA GLY A 25 9.75 -5.68 -0.98
C GLY A 25 8.22 -5.75 -0.84
N GLU A 26 7.51 -5.05 -1.73
CA GLU A 26 6.06 -5.12 -1.83
C GLU A 26 5.62 -6.52 -2.26
N ARG A 27 4.61 -7.02 -1.55
CA ARG A 27 4.01 -8.34 -1.73
C ARG A 27 2.52 -8.15 -1.54
N ASP A 28 1.90 -7.58 -2.56
CA ASP A 28 0.46 -7.33 -2.56
C ASP A 28 -0.28 -8.65 -2.49
N TYR A 29 -1.28 -8.73 -1.61
CA TYR A 29 -2.08 -9.93 -1.53
C TYR A 29 -2.82 -10.16 -2.84
N SER A 30 -2.60 -11.33 -3.43
CA SER A 30 -3.24 -11.78 -4.65
C SER A 30 -3.71 -13.21 -4.48
N MET A 31 -4.94 -13.49 -4.90
CA MET A 31 -5.46 -14.84 -4.97
C MET A 31 -4.76 -15.56 -6.14
N ARG A 32 -3.91 -16.53 -5.82
CA ARG A 32 -3.12 -17.26 -6.83
C ARG A 32 -3.71 -18.63 -7.08
N VAL A 33 -3.98 -18.92 -8.34
CA VAL A 33 -4.43 -20.24 -8.81
C VAL A 33 -3.25 -20.95 -9.48
N TRP A 34 -2.68 -21.93 -8.81
CA TRP A 34 -1.55 -22.74 -9.28
C TRP A 34 -2.06 -23.96 -10.03
N LEU A 35 -2.07 -23.87 -11.36
CA LEU A 35 -2.57 -24.93 -12.24
C LEU A 35 -1.68 -26.19 -12.21
N ASP A 36 -2.30 -27.37 -12.14
CA ASP A 36 -1.65 -28.67 -12.25
C ASP A 36 -1.84 -29.21 -13.68
N PRO A 37 -0.80 -29.15 -14.54
CA PRO A 37 -0.94 -29.51 -15.95
C PRO A 37 -1.28 -30.99 -16.17
N ASP A 38 -0.85 -31.89 -15.27
CA ASP A 38 -1.10 -33.32 -15.41
C ASP A 38 -2.58 -33.64 -15.12
N LYS A 39 -3.14 -33.03 -14.07
CA LYS A 39 -4.58 -33.18 -13.77
C LYS A 39 -5.44 -32.53 -14.83
N MET A 40 -5.08 -31.34 -15.29
CA MET A 40 -5.76 -30.65 -16.38
C MET A 40 -5.79 -31.49 -17.65
N ALA A 41 -4.66 -32.09 -18.04
CA ALA A 41 -4.57 -32.98 -19.19
C ALA A 41 -5.45 -34.23 -19.03
N SER A 42 -5.49 -34.83 -17.83
CA SER A 42 -6.32 -36.01 -17.56
C SER A 42 -7.82 -35.75 -17.67
N LEU A 43 -8.24 -34.53 -17.35
CA LEU A 43 -9.64 -34.09 -17.38
C LEU A 43 -9.99 -33.31 -18.68
N GLY A 44 -9.03 -33.14 -19.59
CA GLY A 44 -9.21 -32.36 -20.82
C GLY A 44 -9.63 -30.91 -20.55
N ILE A 45 -9.05 -30.29 -19.52
CA ILE A 45 -9.27 -28.89 -19.13
C ILE A 45 -8.11 -28.05 -19.66
N THR A 46 -8.42 -26.91 -20.27
CA THR A 46 -7.43 -25.95 -20.78
C THR A 46 -7.24 -24.79 -19.80
N THR A 47 -6.16 -24.02 -19.97
CA THR A 47 -5.93 -22.82 -19.16
C THR A 47 -6.98 -21.74 -19.39
N THR A 48 -7.55 -21.69 -20.60
CA THR A 48 -8.65 -20.79 -20.95
C THR A 48 -9.93 -21.15 -20.22
N ASP A 49 -10.27 -22.44 -20.10
CA ASP A 49 -11.47 -22.86 -19.36
C ASP A 49 -11.42 -22.42 -17.89
N VAL A 50 -10.22 -22.46 -17.27
CA VAL A 50 -10.04 -21.99 -15.88
C VAL A 50 -10.15 -20.48 -15.79
N ALA A 51 -9.54 -19.73 -16.72
CA ALA A 51 -9.62 -18.28 -16.74
C ALA A 51 -11.06 -17.79 -16.94
N ASP A 52 -11.77 -18.37 -17.90
CA ASP A 52 -13.16 -18.04 -18.21
C ASP A 52 -14.08 -18.36 -17.01
N ALA A 53 -13.88 -19.51 -16.35
CA ALA A 53 -14.65 -19.87 -15.17
C ALA A 53 -14.47 -18.89 -14.00
N ILE A 54 -13.24 -18.40 -13.78
CA ILE A 54 -12.96 -17.38 -12.78
C ILE A 54 -13.62 -16.04 -13.16
N GLU A 55 -13.49 -15.61 -14.42
CA GLU A 55 -14.08 -14.36 -14.90
C GLU A 55 -15.61 -14.38 -14.85
N GLU A 56 -16.26 -15.52 -15.09
CA GLU A 56 -17.73 -15.63 -15.08
C GLU A 56 -18.30 -15.70 -13.66
N GLN A 57 -17.60 -16.35 -12.72
CA GLN A 57 -18.11 -16.57 -11.36
C GLN A 57 -17.62 -15.53 -10.34
N ASN A 58 -16.53 -14.82 -10.59
CA ASN A 58 -16.05 -13.74 -9.72
C ASN A 58 -16.50 -12.35 -10.21
N VAL A 59 -17.82 -12.16 -10.32
CA VAL A 59 -18.42 -10.93 -10.87
C VAL A 59 -19.25 -10.17 -9.85
N GLN A 60 -19.19 -8.85 -9.89
CA GLN A 60 -20.06 -8.02 -9.05
C GLN A 60 -21.45 -7.93 -9.68
N VAL A 61 -22.44 -8.58 -9.08
CA VAL A 61 -23.83 -8.55 -9.56
C VAL A 61 -24.66 -7.54 -8.77
N ALA A 62 -25.23 -6.55 -9.47
CA ALA A 62 -26.21 -5.64 -8.91
C ALA A 62 -27.62 -6.24 -9.04
N ALA A 63 -28.15 -6.83 -7.98
CA ALA A 63 -29.47 -7.48 -8.00
C ALA A 63 -30.66 -6.52 -7.85
N GLY A 64 -30.42 -5.22 -7.67
CA GLY A 64 -31.47 -4.20 -7.61
C GLY A 64 -32.23 -4.20 -6.29
N SER A 65 -33.50 -3.78 -6.32
CA SER A 65 -34.35 -3.77 -5.13
C SER A 65 -35.79 -4.19 -5.44
N ILE A 66 -36.39 -4.92 -4.50
CA ILE A 66 -37.80 -5.33 -4.54
C ILE A 66 -38.63 -4.20 -3.95
N GLY A 67 -39.74 -3.85 -4.60
CA GLY A 67 -40.63 -2.77 -4.13
C GLY A 67 -40.16 -1.36 -4.52
N GLN A 68 -39.33 -1.26 -5.56
CA GLN A 68 -38.84 0.02 -6.09
C GLN A 68 -39.99 0.81 -6.76
N PRO A 69 -40.12 2.13 -6.55
CA PRO A 69 -41.23 2.93 -7.10
C PRO A 69 -41.30 2.89 -8.65
N PRO A 70 -42.45 3.28 -9.23
CA PRO A 70 -43.52 2.45 -9.78
C PRO A 70 -43.19 1.69 -11.09
N PRO A 71 -43.99 0.66 -11.43
CA PRO A 71 -45.24 0.25 -10.76
C PRO A 71 -45.02 -0.77 -9.64
N VAL A 72 -45.51 -0.46 -8.44
CA VAL A 72 -45.48 -1.35 -7.25
C VAL A 72 -46.91 -1.81 -6.94
N PRO A 73 -47.17 -3.10 -6.68
CA PRO A 73 -48.50 -3.60 -6.35
C PRO A 73 -49.13 -2.95 -5.10
N GLU A 74 -50.46 -2.83 -5.07
CA GLU A 74 -51.19 -2.35 -3.89
C GLU A 74 -50.88 -3.24 -2.67
N GLY A 75 -50.40 -2.63 -1.59
CA GLY A 75 -50.03 -3.32 -0.35
C GLY A 75 -48.52 -3.52 -0.13
N GLN A 76 -47.67 -3.25 -1.13
CA GLN A 76 -46.21 -3.30 -0.93
C GLN A 76 -45.72 -2.05 -0.17
N GLN A 77 -45.44 -2.20 1.12
CA GLN A 77 -45.00 -1.10 2.01
C GLN A 77 -43.48 -1.02 2.21
N PHE A 78 -42.74 -2.05 1.82
CA PHE A 78 -41.29 -2.16 2.03
C PHE A 78 -40.54 -2.20 0.70
N GLN A 79 -39.44 -1.45 0.65
CA GLN A 79 -38.42 -1.60 -0.37
C GLN A 79 -37.25 -2.38 0.23
N LEU A 80 -36.89 -3.50 -0.38
CA LEU A 80 -35.79 -4.35 0.05
C LEU A 80 -34.68 -4.32 -0.99
N VAL A 81 -33.50 -3.87 -0.61
CA VAL A 81 -32.31 -3.93 -1.48
C VAL A 81 -31.80 -5.37 -1.49
N ILE A 82 -31.64 -5.94 -2.68
CA ILE A 82 -31.05 -7.27 -2.82
C ILE A 82 -29.54 -7.10 -2.87
N THR A 83 -28.85 -7.72 -1.91
CA THR A 83 -27.39 -7.82 -1.92
C THR A 83 -27.03 -9.23 -2.36
N THR A 84 -26.11 -9.37 -3.31
CA THR A 84 -25.57 -10.68 -3.71
C THR A 84 -24.13 -10.78 -3.25
N LEU A 85 -23.66 -12.01 -3.02
CA LEU A 85 -22.29 -12.29 -2.60
C LEU A 85 -21.26 -11.82 -3.65
N GLY A 86 -21.64 -11.77 -4.94
CA GLY A 86 -20.86 -11.07 -5.98
C GLY A 86 -19.43 -11.61 -6.12
N ARG A 87 -18.45 -10.87 -5.60
CA ARG A 87 -17.03 -11.25 -5.66
C ARG A 87 -16.71 -12.25 -4.57
N LEU A 88 -15.89 -13.23 -4.92
CA LEU A 88 -15.36 -14.21 -3.98
C LEU A 88 -14.26 -13.56 -3.13
N GLU A 89 -14.26 -13.83 -1.84
CA GLU A 89 -13.34 -13.23 -0.87
C GLU A 89 -12.37 -14.27 -0.28
N THR A 90 -12.78 -15.53 -0.20
CA THR A 90 -12.00 -16.58 0.48
C THR A 90 -11.35 -17.56 -0.48
N VAL A 91 -10.28 -18.22 -0.02
CA VAL A 91 -9.60 -19.27 -0.80
C VAL A 91 -10.57 -20.41 -1.13
N GLU A 92 -11.40 -20.79 -0.15
CA GLU A 92 -12.38 -21.88 -0.28
C GLU A 92 -13.43 -21.58 -1.36
N GLU A 93 -13.87 -20.33 -1.48
CA GLU A 93 -14.80 -19.90 -2.52
C GLU A 93 -14.18 -20.02 -3.92
N PHE A 94 -12.91 -19.63 -4.07
CA PHE A 94 -12.17 -19.80 -5.33
C PHE A 94 -11.91 -21.27 -5.67
N GLU A 95 -11.62 -22.11 -4.67
CA GLU A 95 -11.45 -23.55 -4.84
C GLU A 95 -12.71 -24.24 -5.36
N ASP A 96 -13.88 -23.72 -4.99
CA ASP A 96 -15.18 -24.27 -5.35
C ASP A 96 -15.75 -23.73 -6.67
N ILE A 97 -15.05 -22.82 -7.37
CA ILE A 97 -15.40 -22.38 -8.73
C ILE A 97 -15.52 -23.61 -9.65
N ILE A 98 -16.64 -23.68 -10.35
CA ILE A 98 -16.96 -24.79 -11.25
C ILE A 98 -16.39 -24.50 -12.64
N ILE A 99 -15.51 -25.37 -13.14
CA ILE A 99 -14.95 -25.25 -14.50
C ILE A 99 -15.84 -25.97 -15.50
N ARG A 100 -16.31 -27.18 -15.16
CA ARG A 100 -17.15 -27.98 -16.05
C ARG A 100 -18.16 -28.78 -15.24
N ALA A 101 -19.40 -28.83 -15.72
CA ALA A 101 -20.46 -29.67 -15.19
C ALA A 101 -20.97 -30.59 -16.30
N GLU A 102 -20.90 -31.90 -16.09
CA GLU A 102 -21.34 -32.91 -17.04
C GLU A 102 -22.79 -33.33 -16.78
N ASN A 103 -23.43 -33.93 -17.79
CA ASN A 103 -24.83 -34.36 -17.72
C ASN A 103 -25.07 -35.52 -16.74
N ASP A 104 -24.02 -36.22 -16.32
CA ASP A 104 -24.09 -37.30 -15.31
C ASP A 104 -24.04 -36.77 -13.86
N GLY A 105 -23.93 -35.45 -13.69
CA GLY A 105 -23.82 -34.78 -12.39
C GLY A 105 -22.39 -34.70 -11.86
N SER A 106 -21.38 -35.18 -12.61
CA SER A 106 -19.98 -34.93 -12.27
C SER A 106 -19.63 -33.46 -12.51
N VAL A 107 -18.88 -32.88 -11.58
CA VAL A 107 -18.48 -31.48 -11.60
C VAL A 107 -17.00 -31.40 -11.35
N VAL A 108 -16.29 -30.69 -12.22
CA VAL A 108 -14.86 -30.38 -12.08
C VAL A 108 -14.75 -28.96 -11.54
N ARG A 109 -14.09 -28.81 -10.40
CA ARG A 109 -13.82 -27.53 -9.75
C ARG A 109 -12.36 -27.14 -9.87
N ILE A 110 -12.04 -25.88 -9.55
CA ILE A 110 -10.65 -25.40 -9.54
C ILE A 110 -9.77 -26.28 -8.65
N LYS A 111 -10.21 -26.64 -7.44
CA LYS A 111 -9.43 -27.51 -6.54
C LYS A 111 -9.08 -28.88 -7.09
N ASP A 112 -9.82 -29.37 -8.09
CA ASP A 112 -9.56 -30.66 -8.73
C ASP A 112 -8.39 -30.58 -9.71
N VAL A 113 -8.08 -29.39 -10.24
CA VAL A 113 -7.05 -29.16 -11.28
C VAL A 113 -6.00 -28.11 -10.91
N ALA A 114 -6.14 -27.45 -9.76
CA ALA A 114 -5.26 -26.39 -9.32
C ALA A 114 -5.25 -26.27 -7.78
N ARG A 115 -4.21 -25.63 -7.25
CA ARG A 115 -4.16 -25.20 -5.85
C ARG A 115 -4.40 -23.70 -5.76
N VAL A 116 -5.35 -23.28 -4.94
CA VAL A 116 -5.59 -21.85 -4.68
C VAL A 116 -4.87 -21.46 -3.39
N ASP A 117 -4.22 -20.29 -3.39
CA ASP A 117 -3.55 -19.76 -2.20
C ASP A 117 -3.60 -18.24 -2.18
N LEU A 118 -3.72 -17.64 -0.99
CA LEU A 118 -3.59 -16.20 -0.80
C LEU A 118 -2.12 -15.88 -0.62
N GLY A 119 -1.48 -15.46 -1.71
CA GLY A 119 -0.04 -15.20 -1.75
C GLY A 119 0.30 -13.76 -2.12
N ALA A 120 1.58 -13.51 -2.38
CA ALA A 120 2.03 -12.27 -3.01
C ALA A 120 1.73 -12.28 -4.52
N GLU A 121 1.34 -11.15 -5.12
CA GLU A 121 1.23 -10.99 -6.57
C GLU A 121 2.59 -11.22 -7.26
N SER A 122 3.66 -10.71 -6.66
CA SER A 122 5.03 -10.85 -7.14
C SER A 122 5.96 -11.29 -6.02
N TYR A 123 6.86 -12.23 -6.34
CA TYR A 123 7.95 -12.66 -5.47
C TYR A 123 9.32 -12.25 -6.06
N LEU A 124 9.34 -11.25 -6.95
CA LEU A 124 10.55 -10.85 -7.68
C LEU A 124 11.50 -9.99 -6.84
N THR A 125 11.01 -9.37 -5.77
CA THR A 125 11.78 -8.40 -4.99
C THR A 125 11.69 -8.74 -3.51
N ASP A 126 12.85 -8.97 -2.91
CA ASP A 126 13.03 -9.05 -1.47
C ASP A 126 13.78 -7.81 -0.99
N ALA A 127 13.43 -7.30 0.18
CA ALA A 127 14.13 -6.18 0.81
C ALA A 127 14.66 -6.62 2.18
N TYR A 128 15.92 -6.26 2.43
CA TYR A 128 16.62 -6.57 3.66
C TYR A 128 17.30 -5.32 4.22
N MET A 129 17.26 -5.17 5.53
CA MET A 129 17.99 -4.14 6.28
C MET A 129 18.79 -4.83 7.38
N ASP A 130 20.11 -4.64 7.38
CA ASP A 130 21.04 -5.24 8.35
C ASP A 130 20.87 -6.76 8.54
N GLY A 131 20.49 -7.48 7.48
CA GLY A 131 20.27 -8.93 7.48
C GLY A 131 18.88 -9.38 7.92
N TYR A 132 17.99 -8.45 8.27
CA TYR A 132 16.59 -8.71 8.59
C TYR A 132 15.70 -8.43 7.39
N GLU A 133 14.65 -9.23 7.19
CA GLU A 133 13.62 -8.96 6.18
C GLU A 133 12.91 -7.66 6.53
N THR A 134 12.77 -6.75 5.57
CA THR A 134 12.26 -5.40 5.78
C THR A 134 11.47 -4.95 4.56
N VAL A 135 10.57 -3.99 4.74
CA VAL A 135 9.89 -3.33 3.62
C VAL A 135 10.36 -1.89 3.57
N GLY A 136 10.87 -1.47 2.42
CA GLY A 136 11.35 -0.11 2.21
C GLY A 136 10.22 0.79 1.73
N LEU A 137 10.15 2.02 2.23
CA LEU A 137 9.25 3.07 1.73
C LEU A 137 10.07 4.26 1.24
N GLY A 138 10.07 4.49 -0.07
CA GLY A 138 10.63 5.68 -0.68
C GLY A 138 9.58 6.79 -0.77
N ILE A 139 9.90 7.98 -0.27
CA ILE A 139 9.05 9.17 -0.36
C ILE A 139 9.71 10.18 -1.29
N TYR A 140 9.05 10.51 -2.40
CA TYR A 140 9.59 11.40 -3.42
C TYR A 140 8.84 12.73 -3.43
N ALA A 141 9.58 13.83 -3.43
CA ALA A 141 9.03 15.18 -3.48
C ALA A 141 8.60 15.57 -4.90
N LEU A 142 7.55 16.39 -5.01
CA LEU A 142 7.19 17.09 -6.23
C LEU A 142 8.32 18.06 -6.64
N PRO A 143 8.51 18.30 -7.96
CA PRO A 143 9.42 19.33 -8.42
C PRO A 143 9.09 20.69 -7.80
N GLY A 144 10.08 21.33 -7.17
CA GLY A 144 9.93 22.62 -6.51
C GLY A 144 9.35 22.59 -5.09
N ALA A 145 8.99 21.42 -4.56
CA ALA A 145 8.56 21.31 -3.17
C ALA A 145 9.73 21.36 -2.17
N ASN A 146 9.45 21.82 -0.94
CA ASN A 146 10.47 21.89 0.10
C ASN A 146 10.72 20.52 0.73
N ALA A 147 11.88 19.93 0.41
CA ALA A 147 12.27 18.62 0.93
C ALA A 147 12.38 18.57 2.47
N ILE A 148 12.83 19.66 3.12
CA ILE A 148 12.95 19.73 4.59
C ILE A 148 11.57 19.64 5.24
N ASP A 149 10.59 20.39 4.71
CA ASP A 149 9.22 20.39 5.23
C ASP A 149 8.55 19.03 5.02
N ILE A 150 8.76 18.41 3.85
CA ILE A 150 8.27 17.05 3.58
C ILE A 150 8.90 16.05 4.55
N SER A 151 10.21 16.11 4.77
CA SER A 151 10.90 15.23 5.71
C SER A 151 10.37 15.40 7.14
N ASN A 152 10.12 16.64 7.58
CA ASN A 152 9.59 16.90 8.93
C ASN A 152 8.17 16.36 9.08
N GLN A 153 7.31 16.63 8.10
CA GLN A 153 5.92 16.15 8.09
C GLN A 153 5.85 14.63 8.02
N SER A 154 6.70 14.00 7.19
CA SER A 154 6.75 12.54 7.07
C SER A 154 7.18 11.88 8.37
N GLN A 155 8.21 12.41 9.05
CA GLN A 155 8.64 11.91 10.36
C GLN A 155 7.56 12.10 11.43
N ALA A 156 6.93 13.28 11.46
CA ALA A 156 5.84 13.54 12.40
C ALA A 156 4.64 12.61 12.17
N LEU A 157 4.28 12.36 10.91
CA LEU A 157 3.23 11.42 10.55
C LEU A 157 3.60 9.98 10.96
N MET A 158 4.84 9.55 10.72
CA MET A 158 5.28 8.21 11.13
C MET A 158 5.22 8.04 12.65
N GLU A 159 5.60 9.07 13.42
CA GLU A 159 5.51 9.02 14.89
C GLU A 159 4.05 8.94 15.38
N GLN A 160 3.12 9.61 14.70
CA GLN A 160 1.68 9.50 15.00
C GLN A 160 1.14 8.11 14.68
N LEU A 161 1.46 7.57 13.49
CA LEU A 161 0.98 6.25 13.06
C LEU A 161 1.57 5.10 13.88
N LYS A 162 2.73 5.32 14.52
CA LYS A 162 3.41 4.33 15.35
C LYS A 162 2.56 3.82 16.51
N GLU A 163 1.59 4.62 16.98
CA GLU A 163 0.66 4.21 18.05
C GLU A 163 -0.25 3.04 17.61
N ASP A 164 -0.59 2.96 16.32
CA ASP A 164 -1.49 1.95 15.75
C ASP A 164 -0.76 0.75 15.14
N PHE A 165 0.57 0.69 15.28
CA PHE A 165 1.38 -0.35 14.67
C PHE A 165 1.12 -1.71 15.32
N PRO A 166 1.02 -2.80 14.53
CA PRO A 166 0.96 -4.14 15.06
C PRO A 166 2.23 -4.47 15.85
N SER A 167 2.07 -5.33 16.87
CA SER A 167 3.15 -5.76 17.74
C SER A 167 4.37 -6.26 16.94
N GLY A 168 5.54 -5.69 17.23
CA GLY A 168 6.81 -6.08 16.60
C GLY A 168 7.15 -5.35 15.30
N MET A 169 6.31 -4.39 14.87
CA MET A 169 6.65 -3.52 13.73
C MET A 169 7.36 -2.26 14.21
N GLU A 170 8.55 -2.01 13.65
CA GLU A 170 9.32 -0.79 13.88
C GLU A 170 9.60 -0.08 12.56
N VAL A 171 9.64 1.24 12.60
CA VAL A 171 9.98 2.07 11.45
C VAL A 171 11.25 2.84 11.74
N GLN A 172 12.19 2.80 10.80
CA GLN A 172 13.46 3.51 10.88
C GLN A 172 13.71 4.29 9.59
N SER A 173 14.17 5.54 9.72
CA SER A 173 14.63 6.31 8.57
C SER A 173 16.08 5.92 8.25
N ILE A 174 16.26 5.15 7.17
CA ILE A 174 17.59 4.69 6.71
C ILE A 174 18.32 5.72 5.85
N TYR A 175 17.56 6.55 5.12
CA TYR A 175 18.13 7.49 4.17
C TYR A 175 17.30 8.76 4.13
N ASN A 176 17.92 9.87 4.54
CA ASN A 176 17.31 11.18 4.53
C ASN A 176 18.30 12.24 4.05
N THR A 177 18.08 12.72 2.82
CA THR A 177 18.93 13.74 2.20
C THR A 177 18.87 15.09 2.92
N THR A 178 17.78 15.37 3.65
CA THR A 178 17.59 16.64 4.35
C THR A 178 18.46 16.77 5.59
N THR A 179 18.93 15.65 6.16
CA THR A 179 19.82 15.67 7.33
C THR A 179 21.10 16.45 7.03
N PHE A 180 21.71 16.20 5.87
CA PHE A 180 22.91 16.93 5.45
C PHE A 180 22.63 18.43 5.25
N VAL A 181 21.48 18.77 4.65
CA VAL A 181 21.09 20.18 4.42
C VAL A 181 20.86 20.90 5.75
N LYS A 182 20.16 20.26 6.70
CA LYS A 182 19.90 20.81 8.03
C LYS A 182 21.19 21.07 8.81
N GLU A 183 22.10 20.10 8.86
CA GLU A 183 23.39 20.29 9.53
C GLU A 183 24.24 21.36 8.84
N SER A 184 24.21 21.45 7.49
CA SER A 184 24.90 22.51 6.76
C SER A 184 24.36 23.90 7.09
N ILE A 185 23.03 24.07 7.17
CA ILE A 185 22.40 25.34 7.57
C ILE A 185 22.81 25.72 9.00
N LYS A 186 22.78 24.75 9.91
CA LYS A 186 23.18 24.95 11.31
C LYS A 186 24.64 25.41 11.40
N GLU A 187 25.55 24.78 10.66
CA GLU A 187 26.96 25.20 10.64
C GLU A 187 27.16 26.59 10.04
N VAL A 188 26.40 26.96 9.01
CA VAL A 188 26.42 28.33 8.46
C VAL A 188 25.98 29.35 9.52
N ILE A 189 24.94 29.04 10.30
CA ILE A 189 24.47 29.92 11.39
C ILE A 189 25.53 30.05 12.49
N ILE A 190 26.16 28.94 12.89
CA ILE A 190 27.25 28.94 13.88
C ILE A 190 28.41 29.81 13.39
N THR A 191 28.86 29.57 12.16
CA THR A 191 29.96 30.34 11.53
C THR A 191 29.62 31.83 11.44
N LEU A 192 28.36 32.18 11.15
CA LEU A 192 27.91 33.58 11.09
C LEU A 192 27.95 34.24 12.47
N LEU A 193 27.54 33.53 13.53
CA LEU A 193 27.65 34.01 14.90
C LEU A 193 29.10 34.18 15.34
N GLU A 194 29.97 33.23 15.01
CA GLU A 194 31.41 33.33 15.26
C GLU A 194 32.01 34.54 14.55
N ALA A 195 31.70 34.73 13.26
CA ALA A 195 32.16 35.88 12.49
C ALA A 195 31.67 37.20 13.11
N PHE A 196 30.40 37.27 13.54
CA PHE A 196 29.84 38.45 14.20
C PHE A 196 30.58 38.76 15.51
N VAL A 197 30.83 37.75 16.36
CA VAL A 197 31.56 37.89 17.62
C VAL A 197 33.01 38.32 17.37
N LEU A 198 33.68 37.73 16.37
CA LEU A 198 35.05 38.10 16.01
C LEU A 198 35.14 39.55 15.53
N VAL A 199 34.21 39.99 14.68
CA VAL A 199 34.15 41.40 14.23
C VAL A 199 33.91 42.33 15.42
N PHE A 200 32.99 41.99 16.32
CA PHE A 200 32.74 42.77 17.53
C PHE A 200 34.00 42.91 18.39
N ILE A 201 34.75 41.82 18.61
CA ILE A 201 36.02 41.83 19.35
C ILE A 201 37.03 42.74 18.67
N VAL A 202 37.20 42.63 17.35
CA VAL A 202 38.15 43.46 16.60
C VAL A 202 37.79 44.94 16.71
N VAL A 203 36.54 45.31 16.45
CA VAL A 203 36.06 46.71 16.56
C VAL A 203 36.25 47.24 17.98
N PHE A 204 35.93 46.45 18.99
CA PHE A 204 36.11 46.82 20.39
C PHE A 204 37.58 47.10 20.74
N VAL A 205 38.51 46.26 20.29
CA VAL A 205 39.95 46.43 20.51
C VAL A 205 40.48 47.72 19.84
N PHE A 206 39.97 48.07 18.65
CA PHE A 206 40.39 49.27 17.94
C PHE A 206 39.80 50.56 18.51
N LEU A 207 38.54 50.55 18.95
CA LEU A 207 37.87 51.75 19.44
C LEU A 207 38.17 52.07 20.91
N GLN A 208 38.60 51.08 21.72
CA GLN A 208 38.96 51.21 23.15
C GLN A 208 37.93 51.95 24.03
N ASN A 209 36.70 52.15 23.55
CA ASN A 209 35.68 52.93 24.23
C ASN A 209 34.31 52.31 23.98
N PHE A 210 33.64 51.91 25.07
CA PHE A 210 32.37 51.17 25.08
C PHE A 210 31.17 51.97 24.52
N ARG A 211 31.39 53.20 24.05
CA ARG A 211 30.38 54.18 23.62
C ARG A 211 30.55 54.68 22.17
N ALA A 212 31.58 54.21 21.45
CA ALA A 212 31.77 54.51 20.03
C ALA A 212 31.35 53.31 19.17
#